data_AF-A0A8X6GQ64-F1
#
_entry.id   AF-A0A8X6GQ64-F1
#
_cell.length_a   1.000
_cell.length_b   1.000
_cell.length_c   1.000
_cell.angle_alpha   90.00
_cell.angle_beta   90.00
_cell.angle_gamma   90.00
#
_symmetry.space_group_name_H-M   'P 1'
#
loop_
_entity.id
_entity.type
_entity.pdbx_description
1 polymer ?
#
loop_
_entity_poly.entity_id
_entity_poly.type
_entity_poly.pdbx_seq_one_letter_code
_entity_poly.pdbx_strand_id
1 'polypeptide(L)'
;MEEKGDKDFDKLYKLRPLITHLSEKFLSVLRLSKHQAVDESMVKFKGRSSLKQYMPKKPIKRGYKIWMRCNENGFASQFQIYTGKPSDVEKNLGERVVRDLTQPIYGKNHILYIDNFFPVI
;
A
#
# COMPACT_ATOMS: atom_id res chain seq x y z
N MET A 1 -19.90 -8.96 -14.65
CA MET A 1 -19.18 -7.94 -13.88
C MET A 1 -19.42 -8.30 -12.43
N GLU A 2 -18.38 -8.51 -11.62
CA GLU A 2 -18.55 -8.87 -10.20
C GLU A 2 -19.36 -7.77 -9.49
N GLU A 3 -20.30 -8.19 -8.66
CA GLU A 3 -21.17 -7.28 -7.93
C GLU A 3 -20.64 -7.02 -6.52
N LYS A 4 -21.09 -5.90 -5.95
CA LYS A 4 -20.64 -5.46 -4.63
C LYS A 4 -21.17 -6.43 -3.55
N GLY A 5 -20.32 -7.39 -3.17
CA GLY A 5 -20.69 -8.49 -2.26
C GLY A 5 -20.01 -9.81 -2.63
N ASP A 6 -19.55 -9.93 -3.89
CA ASP A 6 -18.76 -11.07 -4.33
C ASP A 6 -17.39 -11.08 -3.64
N LYS A 7 -16.88 -12.28 -3.34
CA LYS A 7 -15.55 -12.47 -2.74
C LYS A 7 -14.44 -11.84 -3.58
N ASP A 8 -14.60 -11.85 -4.89
CA ASP A 8 -13.61 -11.36 -5.85
C ASP A 8 -13.81 -9.90 -6.25
N PHE A 9 -14.83 -9.21 -5.68
CA PHE A 9 -15.16 -7.84 -6.06
C PHE A 9 -14.01 -6.85 -5.82
N ASP A 10 -13.37 -6.42 -6.90
CA ASP A 10 -12.31 -5.43 -6.84
C ASP A 10 -12.86 -4.00 -6.86
N LYS A 11 -12.88 -3.33 -5.69
CA LYS A 11 -13.24 -1.90 -5.58
C LYS A 11 -12.39 -0.96 -6.44
N LEU A 12 -11.21 -1.41 -6.89
CA LEU A 12 -10.28 -0.65 -7.72
C LEU A 12 -10.26 -1.11 -9.19
N TYR A 13 -11.20 -1.96 -9.65
CA TYR A 13 -11.14 -2.57 -10.98
C TYR A 13 -10.89 -1.57 -12.11
N LYS A 14 -11.50 -0.38 -12.05
CA LYS A 14 -11.32 0.70 -13.05
C LYS A 14 -9.88 1.24 -13.10
N LEU A 15 -9.19 1.24 -11.97
CA LEU A 15 -7.82 1.73 -11.82
C LEU A 15 -6.79 0.59 -11.88
N ARG A 16 -7.24 -0.68 -11.83
CA ARG A 16 -6.37 -1.85 -11.78
C ARG A 16 -5.33 -1.89 -12.90
N PRO A 17 -5.66 -1.58 -14.19
CA PRO A 17 -4.66 -1.56 -15.26
C PRO A 17 -3.56 -0.52 -15.01
N LEU A 18 -3.93 0.68 -14.55
CA LEU A 18 -2.99 1.75 -14.26
C LEU A 18 -2.11 1.43 -13.05
N ILE A 19 -2.70 0.92 -11.97
CA ILE A 19 -1.98 0.54 -10.75
C ILE A 19 -0.94 -0.54 -11.08
N THR A 20 -1.33 -1.55 -11.85
CA THR A 20 -0.46 -2.66 -12.26
C THR A 20 0.69 -2.14 -13.11
N HIS A 21 0.39 -1.33 -14.13
CA HIS A 21 1.40 -0.74 -14.99
C HIS A 21 2.43 0.11 -14.22
N LEU A 22 1.97 0.96 -13.30
CA LEU A 22 2.87 1.79 -12.48
C LEU A 22 3.73 0.93 -11.55
N SER A 23 3.15 -0.09 -10.92
CA SER A 23 3.88 -1.00 -10.03
C SER A 23 5.03 -1.71 -10.77
N GLU A 24 4.75 -2.23 -11.97
CA GLU A 24 5.75 -2.88 -12.83
C GLU A 24 6.83 -1.89 -13.27
N LYS A 25 6.44 -0.69 -13.71
CA LYS A 25 7.40 0.31 -14.15
C LYS A 25 8.30 0.80 -13.03
N PHE A 26 7.77 1.08 -11.85
CA PHE A 26 8.56 1.54 -10.71
C PHE A 26 9.62 0.51 -10.29
N LEU A 27 9.31 -0.79 -10.40
CA LEU A 27 10.29 -1.86 -10.15
C LEU A 27 11.36 -1.95 -11.24
N SER A 28 11.03 -1.63 -12.49
CA SER A 28 11.97 -1.72 -13.62
C SER A 28 12.98 -0.57 -13.69
N VAL A 29 12.60 0.63 -13.21
CA VAL A 29 13.37 1.87 -13.46
C VAL A 29 14.52 2.05 -12.47
N LEU A 30 14.48 1.42 -11.29
CA LEU A 30 15.46 1.70 -10.24
C LEU A 30 16.10 0.43 -9.68
N ARG A 31 17.44 0.40 -9.64
CA ARG A 31 18.15 -0.47 -8.69
C ARG A 31 17.80 -0.01 -7.28
N LEU A 32 17.09 -0.85 -6.56
CA LEU A 32 16.65 -0.55 -5.20
C LEU A 32 17.88 -0.36 -4.31
N SER A 33 17.90 0.75 -3.56
CA SER A 33 18.96 1.01 -2.58
C SER A 33 18.83 0.03 -1.42
N LYS A 34 19.92 -0.16 -0.66
CA LYS A 34 19.94 -1.10 0.46
C LYS A 34 18.88 -0.76 1.52
N HIS A 35 18.62 0.52 1.77
CA HIS A 35 17.69 0.97 2.81
C HIS A 35 16.29 1.21 2.23
N GLN A 36 15.30 0.56 2.80
CA GLN A 36 13.90 0.59 2.35
C GLN A 36 12.99 0.84 3.53
N ALA A 37 12.00 1.72 3.39
CA ALA A 37 11.02 2.02 4.42
C ALA A 37 9.62 1.62 3.96
N VAL A 38 8.83 0.99 4.84
CA VAL A 38 7.39 0.75 4.64
C VAL A 38 6.61 1.58 5.63
N ASP A 39 5.71 2.41 5.10
CA ASP A 39 4.82 3.27 5.88
C ASP A 39 3.54 3.56 5.07
N GLU A 40 2.64 4.33 5.64
CA GLU A 40 1.46 4.88 5.01
C GLU A 40 1.66 6.29 4.46
N SER A 41 0.99 6.56 3.34
CA SER A 41 0.81 7.90 2.79
C SER A 41 -0.67 8.20 2.59
N MET A 42 -0.98 9.49 2.50
CA MET A 42 -2.34 10.01 2.38
C MET A 42 -2.47 10.88 1.13
N VAL A 43 -3.33 10.47 0.20
CA VAL A 43 -3.71 11.30 -0.96
C VAL A 43 -4.98 12.07 -0.63
N LYS A 44 -4.88 13.39 -0.57
CA LYS A 44 -5.99 14.29 -0.17
C LYS A 44 -7.19 14.10 -1.11
N PHE A 45 -8.35 13.81 -0.53
CA PHE A 45 -9.61 13.72 -1.28
C PHE A 45 -10.78 14.17 -0.41
N LYS A 46 -11.61 15.08 -0.94
CA LYS A 46 -12.74 15.67 -0.20
C LYS A 46 -14.11 15.14 -0.64
N GLY A 47 -14.21 14.47 -1.79
CA GLY A 47 -15.48 13.98 -2.34
C GLY A 47 -16.10 12.80 -1.57
N ARG A 48 -17.23 12.31 -2.07
CA ARG A 48 -17.89 11.09 -1.56
C ARG A 48 -17.19 9.87 -2.15
N SER A 49 -16.63 9.03 -1.28
CA SER A 49 -16.03 7.75 -1.66
C SER A 49 -16.01 6.85 -0.43
N SER A 50 -16.34 5.57 -0.62
CA SER A 50 -16.30 4.55 0.43
C SER A 50 -14.87 4.15 0.82
N LEU A 51 -13.86 4.48 0.01
CA LEU A 51 -12.45 4.16 0.29
C LEU A 51 -11.75 5.23 1.13
N LYS A 52 -12.39 6.40 1.29
CA LYS A 52 -11.83 7.53 2.02
C LYS A 52 -11.61 7.16 3.50
N GLN A 53 -10.40 7.40 3.99
CA GLN A 53 -10.02 7.20 5.39
C GLN A 53 -9.88 8.54 6.11
N TYR A 54 -10.05 8.50 7.44
CA TYR A 54 -9.77 9.60 8.34
C TYR A 54 -8.61 9.24 9.26
N MET A 55 -7.50 9.99 9.19
CA MET A 55 -6.30 9.80 10.01
C MET A 55 -5.99 11.10 10.75
N PRO A 56 -6.47 11.30 11.99
CA PRO A 56 -6.42 12.59 12.68
C PRO A 56 -5.01 13.10 12.97
N LYS A 57 -4.03 12.17 13.12
CA LYS A 57 -2.63 12.49 13.43
C LYS A 57 -1.78 12.82 12.19
N LYS A 58 -2.30 12.65 10.96
CA LYS A 58 -1.55 12.98 9.73
C LYS A 58 -1.89 14.40 9.25
N PRO A 59 -0.97 15.12 8.58
CA PRO A 59 -1.24 16.46 8.03
C PRO A 59 -2.45 16.46 7.08
N ILE A 60 -2.51 15.46 6.19
CA ILE A 60 -3.68 15.19 5.36
C ILE A 60 -4.61 14.25 6.12
N LYS A 61 -5.58 14.83 6.82
CA LYS A 61 -6.48 14.06 7.70
C LYS A 61 -7.52 13.22 6.95
N ARG A 62 -7.92 13.60 5.75
CA ARG A 62 -9.01 12.94 4.97
C ARG A 62 -8.56 12.69 3.53
N GLY A 63 -8.61 11.44 3.11
CA GLY A 63 -8.11 11.06 1.79
C GLY A 63 -8.08 9.56 1.54
N TYR A 64 -7.41 9.14 0.48
CA TYR A 64 -7.09 7.74 0.24
C TYR A 64 -5.82 7.37 1.01
N LYS A 65 -5.91 6.32 1.82
CA LYS A 65 -4.74 5.72 2.48
C LYS A 65 -4.04 4.80 1.49
N ILE A 66 -2.72 4.92 1.40
CA ILE A 66 -1.87 4.09 0.55
C ILE A 66 -0.74 3.54 1.41
N TRP A 67 -0.52 2.24 1.38
CA TRP A 67 0.69 1.61 1.91
C TRP A 67 1.79 1.72 0.87
N MET A 68 3.00 2.15 1.24
CA MET A 68 4.09 2.34 0.28
C MET A 68 5.40 1.80 0.82
N ARG A 69 6.22 1.26 -0.08
CA ARG A 69 7.63 0.99 0.16
C ARG A 69 8.48 2.01 -0.60
N CYS A 70 9.25 2.80 0.13
CA CYS A 70 10.12 3.84 -0.41
C CYS A 70 11.59 3.52 -0.16
N ASN A 71 12.46 3.98 -1.05
CA ASN A 71 13.91 3.95 -0.82
C ASN A 71 14.37 5.19 -0.02
N GLU A 72 15.65 5.23 0.32
CA GLU A 72 16.27 6.36 1.04
C GLU A 72 16.18 7.72 0.31
N ASN A 73 16.01 7.71 -1.01
CA ASN A 73 15.85 8.92 -1.83
C ASN A 73 14.39 9.39 -1.94
N GLY A 74 13.46 8.75 -1.22
CA GLY A 74 12.04 9.09 -1.24
C GLY A 74 11.26 8.57 -2.45
N PHE A 75 11.86 7.70 -3.27
CA PHE A 75 11.18 7.09 -4.41
C PHE A 75 10.28 5.92 -3.96
N ALA A 76 8.99 5.98 -4.31
CA ALA A 76 8.02 4.94 -4.02
C ALA A 76 8.15 3.78 -5.04
N SER A 77 8.72 2.67 -4.59
CA SER A 77 9.01 1.50 -5.44
C SER A 77 7.85 0.50 -5.52
N GLN A 78 7.04 0.41 -4.47
CA GLN A 78 5.85 -0.44 -4.39
C GLN A 78 4.78 0.26 -3.58
N PHE A 79 3.50 0.03 -3.92
CA PHE A 79 2.38 0.60 -3.18
C PHE A 79 1.11 -0.25 -3.27
N GLN A 80 0.26 -0.13 -2.25
CA GLN A 80 -1.06 -0.76 -2.20
C GLN A 80 -2.09 0.25 -1.67
N ILE A 81 -3.14 0.52 -2.45
CA ILE A 81 -4.24 1.39 -2.01
C ILE A 81 -5.10 0.62 -1.00
N TYR A 82 -5.37 1.22 0.16
CA TYR A 82 -6.23 0.61 1.17
C TYR A 82 -7.70 0.70 0.75
N THR A 83 -8.37 -0.45 0.67
CA THR A 83 -9.75 -0.56 0.18
C THR A 83 -10.81 -0.73 1.28
N GLY A 84 -10.41 -0.53 2.54
CA GLY A 84 -11.24 -0.79 3.72
C GLY A 84 -11.04 -2.21 4.26
N LYS A 85 -11.78 -2.55 5.31
CA LYS A 85 -11.77 -3.89 5.90
C LYS A 85 -12.63 -4.85 5.04
N PRO A 86 -12.21 -6.11 4.83
CA PRO A 86 -13.13 -7.15 4.40
C PRO A 86 -14.21 -7.40 5.46
N SER A 87 -15.25 -8.16 5.11
CA SER A 87 -16.38 -8.51 5.98
C SER A 87 -15.91 -9.20 7.27
N ASP A 88 -14.83 -9.97 7.17
CA ASP A 88 -14.17 -10.62 8.30
C ASP A 88 -13.01 -9.75 8.81
N VAL A 89 -12.77 -9.77 10.13
CA VAL A 89 -11.62 -9.09 10.75
C VAL A 89 -10.34 -9.70 10.18
N GLU A 90 -9.67 -8.95 9.31
CA GLU A 90 -8.37 -9.32 8.77
C GLU A 90 -7.35 -9.42 9.91
N LYS A 91 -7.04 -10.64 10.32
CA LYS A 91 -5.93 -10.93 11.23
C LYS A 91 -4.62 -10.65 10.46
N ASN A 92 -3.68 -9.98 11.12
CA ASN A 92 -2.33 -9.73 10.61
C ASN A 92 -2.24 -8.82 9.37
N LEU A 93 -3.12 -7.81 9.25
CA LEU A 93 -3.05 -6.81 8.16
C LEU A 93 -1.64 -6.22 7.97
N GLY A 94 -0.98 -5.83 9.07
CA GLY A 94 0.36 -5.25 9.02
C GLY A 94 1.41 -6.21 8.43
N GLU A 95 1.40 -7.47 8.89
CA GLU A 95 2.27 -8.53 8.38
C GLU A 95 2.06 -8.75 6.87
N ARG A 96 0.79 -8.87 6.43
CA ARG A 96 0.47 -9.05 5.01
C ARG A 96 0.99 -7.89 4.18
N VAL A 97 0.71 -6.65 4.59
CA VAL A 97 1.16 -5.46 3.86
C VAL A 97 2.68 -5.43 3.72
N VAL A 98 3.41 -5.71 4.80
CA VAL A 98 4.88 -5.76 4.75
C VAL A 98 5.34 -6.87 3.82
N ARG A 99 4.80 -8.09 3.94
CA ARG A 99 5.15 -9.22 3.07
C ARG A 99 4.91 -8.91 1.60
N ASP A 100 3.74 -8.36 1.27
CA ASP A 100 3.35 -8.07 -0.11
C ASP A 100 4.25 -6.98 -0.72
N LEU A 101 4.52 -5.89 0.00
CA LEU A 101 5.36 -4.78 -0.49
C LEU A 101 6.85 -5.13 -0.59
N THR A 102 7.31 -6.13 0.18
CA THR A 102 8.73 -6.52 0.26
C THR A 102 9.07 -7.76 -0.57
N GLN A 103 8.08 -8.46 -1.15
CA GLN A 103 8.31 -9.62 -2.02
C GLN A 103 9.41 -9.38 -3.08
N PRO A 104 9.47 -8.23 -3.78
CA PRO A 104 10.51 -8.00 -4.79
C PRO A 104 11.94 -7.87 -4.24
N ILE A 105 12.10 -7.62 -2.93
CA ILE A 105 13.40 -7.46 -2.26
C ILE A 105 13.73 -8.57 -1.27
N TYR A 106 12.85 -9.56 -1.11
CA TYR A 106 13.06 -10.68 -0.21
C TYR A 106 14.33 -11.46 -0.61
N GLY A 107 15.18 -11.75 0.37
CA GLY A 107 16.46 -12.45 0.15
C GLY A 107 17.54 -11.65 -0.58
N LYS A 108 17.35 -10.34 -0.84
CA LYS A 108 18.29 -9.50 -1.61
C LYS A 108 19.15 -8.58 -0.75
N ASN A 109 19.37 -8.91 0.53
CA ASN A 109 20.22 -8.16 1.47
C ASN A 109 19.84 -6.66 1.63
N HIS A 110 18.54 -6.35 1.65
CA HIS A 110 18.02 -5.02 1.95
C HIS A 110 17.74 -4.89 3.45
N ILE A 111 17.84 -3.67 3.98
CA ILE A 111 17.47 -3.31 5.35
C ILE A 111 16.11 -2.62 5.30
N LEU A 112 15.15 -3.16 6.06
CA LEU A 112 13.78 -2.66 6.11
C LEU A 112 13.55 -1.84 7.39
N TYR A 113 12.97 -0.66 7.23
CA TYR A 113 12.49 0.21 8.30
C TYR A 113 10.97 0.22 8.27
N ILE A 114 10.34 -0.05 9.42
CA ILE A 114 8.88 -0.09 9.55
C ILE A 114 8.45 0.65 10.82
N ASP A 115 7.25 1.23 10.80
CA ASP A 115 6.62 1.80 12.01
C ASP A 115 6.12 0.68 12.93
N ASN A 116 5.95 0.99 14.22
CA ASN A 116 5.41 0.12 15.27
C ASN A 116 4.00 -0.41 14.96
N PHE A 117 3.28 0.22 14.04
CA PHE A 117 2.00 -0.28 13.53
C PHE A 117 2.15 -1.67 12.89
N PHE A 118 3.30 -1.95 12.28
CA PHE A 118 3.58 -3.22 11.64
C PHE A 118 4.20 -4.17 12.66
N PRO A 119 3.56 -5.32 12.95
CA PRO A 119 4.14 -6.29 13.87
C PRO A 119 5.45 -6.83 13.29
N VAL A 120 6.47 -6.90 14.13
CA VAL A 120 7.71 -7.63 13.84
C VAL A 120 7.37 -9.13 13.92
N ILE A 121 7.68 -9.87 12.87
CA ILE A 121 7.52 -11.34 12.79
C ILE A 121 8.63 -12.00 13.60
#